data_AF-A0AAW7QD43-F1
#
_entry.id   AF-A0AAW7QD43-F1
#
_cell.length_a   1.000
_cell.length_b   1.000
_cell.length_c   1.000
_cell.angle_alpha   90.00
_cell.angle_beta   90.00
_cell.angle_gamma   90.00
#
_symmetry.space_group_name_H-M   'P 1'
#
loop_
_entity.id
_entity.type
_entity.pdbx_description
1 polymer ?
#
loop_
_entity_poly.entity_id
_entity_poly.type
_entity_poly.pdbx_seq_one_letter_code
_entity_poly.pdbx_strand_id
1 'polypeptide(L)' 'MLFNSYEFIFIFLPVMFVVYFYLNSKRLILGAKIWLVVGSLFFYSYWNVIYLPLILLSIF' A
#
# COMPACT_ATOMS: atom_id res chain seq x y z
N MET A 1 3.19 -2.82 -9.16
CA MET A 1 2.23 -1.80 -9.59
C MET A 1 2.90 -0.60 -10.25
N LEU A 2 2.97 -0.59 -11.59
CA LEU A 2 3.23 0.67 -12.30
C LEU A 2 2.19 1.68 -11.82
N PHE A 3 2.59 2.93 -11.55
CA PHE A 3 1.66 4.00 -11.21
C PHE A 3 0.54 4.19 -12.25
N ASN A 4 0.74 3.69 -13.48
CA ASN A 4 -0.24 3.67 -14.57
C ASN A 4 -1.12 2.41 -14.64
N SER A 5 -1.03 1.49 -13.67
CA SER A 5 -1.87 0.27 -13.67
C SER A 5 -3.30 0.62 -13.28
N TYR A 6 -4.29 0.11 -14.01
CA TYR A 6 -5.71 0.33 -13.71
C TYR A 6 -6.08 -0.06 -12.28
N GLU A 7 -5.50 -1.14 -11.76
CA GLU A 7 -5.71 -1.57 -10.38
C GLU A 7 -5.24 -0.52 -9.36
N PHE A 8 -4.20 0.27 -9.65
CA PHE A 8 -3.70 1.27 -8.72
C PHE A 8 -4.68 2.44 -8.64
N ILE A 9 -5.11 2.90 -9.81
CA ILE A 9 -5.97 4.07 -9.97
C ILE A 9 -7.39 3.78 -9.46
N PHE A 10 -7.94 2.60 -9.77
CA PHE A 10 -9.34 2.27 -9.47
C PHE A 10 -9.55 1.48 -8.18
N ILE A 11 -8.52 0.83 -7.62
CA ILE A 11 -8.65 0.06 -6.37
C ILE A 11 -7.81 0.68 -5.27
N PHE A 12 -6.49 0.75 -5.45
CA PHE A 12 -5.58 1.17 -4.38
C PHE A 12 -5.85 2.61 -3.92
N LEU A 13 -5.93 3.56 -4.86
CA LEU A 13 -6.10 4.98 -4.58
C LEU A 13 -7.43 5.30 -3.86
N PRO A 14 -8.61 4.83 -4.33
CA PRO A 14 -9.87 5.06 -3.63
C PRO A 14 -9.92 4.35 -2.27
N VAL A 15 -9.40 3.13 -2.14
CA VAL A 15 -9.34 2.41 -0.85
C VAL A 15 -8.49 3.19 0.15
N MET A 16 -7.30 3.65 -0.26
CA MET A 16 -6.42 4.44 0.58
C MET A 16 -7.09 5.74 1.05
N PHE A 17 -7.76 6.43 0.13
CA PHE A 17 -8.47 7.68 0.42
C PHE A 17 -9.64 7.47 1.39
N VAL A 18 -10.51 6.49 1.12
CA VAL A 18 -11.71 6.22 1.92
C VAL A 18 -11.33 5.86 3.35
N VAL A 19 -10.36 4.96 3.53
CA VAL A 19 -9.95 4.53 4.86
C VAL A 19 -9.20 5.65 5.60
N TYR A 20 -8.38 6.44 4.91
CA TYR A 20 -7.73 7.61 5.52
C TYR A 20 -8.76 8.63 6.03
N PHE A 21 -9.74 9.02 5.21
CA PHE A 21 -10.78 9.95 5.62
C PHE A 21 -11.67 9.37 6.72
N TYR A 22 -11.98 8.08 6.68
CA TYR A 22 -12.74 7.40 7.71
C TYR A 22 -12.02 7.41 9.07
N LEU A 23 -10.71 7.09 9.10
CA LEU A 23 -9.91 7.14 10.34
C LEU A 23 -9.73 8.57 10.84
N ASN A 24 -9.55 9.54 9.93
CA ASN A 24 -9.43 10.94 10.29
C ASN A 24 -10.74 11.50 10.87
N SER A 25 -11.89 11.09 10.34
CA SER A 25 -13.22 11.43 10.87
C SER A 25 -13.42 10.96 12.31
N LYS A 26 -12.81 9.83 12.69
CA LYS A 26 -12.82 9.31 14.07
C LYS A 26 -11.80 9.99 15.01
N ARG A 27 -11.15 11.09 14.57
CA ARG A 27 -10.01 11.75 15.27
C ARG A 27 -8.81 10.83 15.54
N LEU A 28 -8.72 9.67 14.86
CA LEU A 28 -7.61 8.73 14.99
C LEU A 28 -6.46 9.12 14.05
N ILE A 29 -5.85 10.28 14.33
CA ILE A 29 -4.75 10.85 13.53
C ILE A 29 -3.57 9.87 13.45
N LEU A 30 -3.29 9.15 14.55
CA LEU A 30 -2.22 8.16 14.60
C LEU A 30 -2.53 6.96 13.69
N GLY A 31 -3.78 6.48 13.71
CA GLY A 31 -4.22 5.38 12.84
C GLY A 31 -4.21 5.77 11.36
N ALA A 32 -4.60 7.01 11.04
CA ALA A 32 -4.54 7.53 9.67
C ALA A 32 -3.09 7.61 9.15
N LYS A 33 -2.13 8.00 10.00
CA LYS A 33 -0.70 7.95 9.67
C LYS A 33 -0.22 6.52 9.45
N ILE A 34 -0.55 5.59 10.34
CA ILE A 34 -0.18 4.17 10.21
C ILE A 34 -0.76 3.61 8.91
N TRP A 35 -2.00 3.95 8.57
CA TRP A 35 -2.64 3.55 7.33
C TRP A 35 -1.87 4.00 6.09
N LEU A 36 -1.44 5.28 6.04
CA LEU A 36 -0.61 5.79 4.94
C LEU A 36 0.72 5.03 4.80
N VAL A 37 1.38 4.72 5.93
CA VAL A 37 2.65 3.97 5.96
C VAL A 37 2.44 2.53 5.46
N VAL A 38 1.40 1.86 5.93
CA VAL A 38 1.04 0.51 5.47
C VAL A 38 0.69 0.52 3.98
N GLY A 39 -0.05 1.52 3.50
CA GLY A 39 -0.36 1.68 2.08
C GLY A 39 0.88 1.87 1.23
N SER A 40 1.86 2.63 1.70
CA SER A 40 3.14 2.81 0.97
C SER A 40 3.95 1.51 0.94
N LEU A 41 4.01 0.75 2.04
CA LEU A 41 4.59 -0.59 2.09
C LEU A 41 3.88 -1.57 1.15
N PHE A 42 2.55 -1.54 1.10
CA PHE A 42 1.75 -2.36 0.19
C PHE A 42 2.00 -1.99 -1.28
N PHE A 43 2.05 -0.70 -1.59
CA PHE A 43 2.34 -0.24 -2.95
C PHE A 43 3.72 -0.70 -3.43
N TYR A 44 4.71 -0.67 -2.54
CA TYR A 44 6.04 -1.24 -2.79
C TYR A 44 6.00 -2.78 -2.93
N SER A 45 5.30 -3.50 -2.05
CA SER A 45 5.18 -4.97 -2.09
C SER A 45 4.31 -5.49 -3.23
N TYR A 46 3.38 -4.70 -3.76
CA TYR A 46 2.46 -5.11 -4.82
C TYR A 46 3.21 -5.38 -6.13
N TRP A 47 4.40 -4.81 -6.32
CA TRP A 47 5.22 -5.20 -7.46
C TRP A 47 5.69 -6.65 -7.38
N ASN A 48 5.97 -7.20 -6.20
CA ASN A 48 6.27 -8.62 -6.04
C ASN A 48 6.39 -9.08 -4.57
N VAL A 49 5.30 -9.64 -4.03
CA VAL A 49 5.33 -10.42 -2.78
C VAL A 49 6.19 -11.69 -2.93
N ILE A 50 6.36 -12.18 -4.17
CA ILE A 50 7.12 -13.39 -4.52
C ILE A 50 8.63 -13.12 -4.72
N TYR A 51 9.09 -11.87 -4.86
CA TYR A 51 10.52 -11.59 -5.14
C TYR A 51 11.36 -11.42 -3.88
N LEU A 52 10.74 -11.29 -2.70
CA LEU A 52 11.45 -11.35 -1.42
C LEU A 52 12.20 -12.69 -1.25
N PRO A 53 11.56 -13.87 -1.41
CA PRO A 53 12.28 -15.14 -1.39
C PRO A 53 13.14 -15.35 -2.66
N LEU A 54 12.73 -14.86 -3.83
CA LEU A 54 13.46 -15.07 -5.10
C LEU A 54 14.79 -14.33 -5.18
N ILE A 55 14.87 -13.10 -4.63
CA ILE A 55 16.13 -12.33 -4.54
C ILE A 55 17.05 -12.93 -3.47
N LEU A 56 16.49 -13.41 -2.34
CA LEU A 56 17.25 -14.15 -1.32
C LEU A 56 17.85 -15.45 -1.85
N LEU A 57 17.13 -16.18 -2.72
CA LEU A 57 17.61 -17.41 -3.34
C LEU A 57 18.55 -17.18 -4.52
N SER A 58 18.48 -16.01 -5.19
CA SER A 58 19.33 -15.69 -6.34
C SER A 58 20.67 -15.08 -5.96
N ILE A 59 20.81 -14.56 -4.74
CA ILE A 59 22.08 -14.05 -4.19
C ILE A 59 22.84 -15.14 -3.42
N PHE A 60 22.21 -16.27 -3.11
CA PHE A 60 22.80 -17.41 -2.41
C PHE A 60 23.26 -18.50 -3.39
#